data_AF-A0A920P2T9-F1
#
_entry.id   AF-A0A920P2T9-F1
#
_cell.length_a   1.000
_cell.length_b   1.000
_cell.length_c   1.000
_cell.angle_alpha   90.00
_cell.angle_beta   90.00
_cell.angle_gamma   90.00
#
_symmetry.space_group_name_H-M   'P 1'
#
loop_
_entity.id
_entity.type
_entity.pdbx_description
1 polymer ?
#
loop_
_entity_poly.entity_id
_entity_poly.type
_entity_poly.pdbx_seq_one_letter_code
_entity_poly.pdbx_strand_id
1 'polypeptide(L)'
;MPLNDANQELARWTRENPRPRGTLADVADHIDHIRSIAGIDHIGIGADYYDAGGPSMAEGLDDLTRFPYLFAELLRRGYSESELGKLAGLNFLRAMRDMEQVSAELRQREPPLQIRYPGR
;
A
#
# COMPACT_ATOMS: atom_id res chain seq x y z
N MET A 1 19.46 21.18 20.60
CA MET A 1 20.07 19.84 20.65
C MET A 1 20.68 19.57 19.28
N PRO A 2 21.98 19.25 19.17
CA PRO A 2 22.56 18.85 17.89
C PRO A 2 21.81 17.63 17.34
N LEU A 3 21.54 17.60 16.03
CA LEU A 3 20.79 16.51 15.36
C LEU A 3 21.39 15.11 15.62
N ASN A 4 22.69 15.05 15.89
CA ASN A 4 23.41 13.80 16.17
C ASN A 4 22.95 13.13 17.48
N ASP A 5 22.59 13.92 18.50
CA ASP A 5 22.16 13.41 19.80
C ASP A 5 20.71 12.88 19.72
N ALA A 6 19.86 13.51 18.89
CA ALA A 6 18.47 13.09 18.68
C ALA A 6 18.38 11.71 18.02
N ASN A 7 19.20 11.48 17.00
CA ASN A 7 19.22 10.21 16.27
C ASN A 7 19.72 9.05 17.16
N GLN A 8 20.67 9.31 18.06
CA GLN A 8 21.20 8.30 18.98
C GLN A 8 20.17 7.91 20.04
N GLU A 9 19.45 8.88 20.60
CA GLU A 9 18.40 8.61 21.57
C GLU A 9 17.19 7.91 20.95
N LEU A 10 16.81 8.27 19.71
CA LEU A 10 15.77 7.54 18.97
C LEU A 10 16.19 6.08 18.68
N ALA A 11 17.46 5.85 18.32
CA ALA A 11 17.97 4.51 18.09
C ALA A 11 18.00 3.66 19.37
N ARG A 12 18.36 4.26 20.51
CA ARG A 12 18.30 3.60 21.83
C ARG A 12 16.87 3.23 22.18
N TRP A 13 15.95 4.19 22.12
CA TRP A 13 14.54 3.97 22.42
C TRP A 13 13.94 2.88 21.54
N THR A 14 14.24 2.88 20.24
CA THR A 14 13.74 1.85 19.31
C THR A 14 14.25 0.45 19.65
N ARG A 15 15.50 0.32 20.11
CA ARG A 15 16.08 -0.97 20.50
C ARG A 15 15.46 -1.50 21.80
N GLU A 16 15.16 -0.61 22.74
CA GLU A 16 14.55 -0.93 24.02
C GLU A 16 13.03 -1.16 23.93
N ASN A 17 12.39 -0.67 22.85
CA ASN A 17 10.95 -0.76 22.61
C ASN A 17 10.68 -1.41 21.24
N PRO A 18 10.95 -2.73 21.10
CA PRO A 18 10.69 -3.43 19.85
C PRO A 18 9.20 -3.37 19.52
N ARG A 19 8.88 -3.03 18.26
CA ARG A 19 7.50 -3.00 17.80
C ARG A 19 6.99 -4.44 17.64
N PRO A 20 5.71 -4.71 17.93
CA PRO A 20 5.11 -5.97 17.52
C PRO A 20 5.20 -6.08 16.00
N ARG A 21 5.54 -7.28 15.53
CA ARG A 21 5.70 -7.57 14.10
C ARG A 21 4.46 -8.33 13.63
N GLY A 22 3.73 -7.75 12.68
CA GLY A 22 2.65 -8.45 11.99
C GLY A 22 3.19 -9.56 11.10
N THR A 23 2.30 -10.44 10.65
CA THR A 23 2.59 -11.58 9.79
C THR A 23 1.89 -11.43 8.44
N LEU A 24 2.29 -12.25 7.47
CA LEU A 24 1.58 -12.38 6.20
C LEU A 24 0.09 -12.72 6.39
N ALA A 25 -0.24 -13.52 7.40
CA ALA A 25 -1.63 -13.85 7.73
C ALA A 25 -2.42 -12.61 8.19
N ASP A 26 -1.80 -11.74 9.00
CA ASP A 26 -2.44 -10.47 9.40
C ASP A 26 -2.71 -9.57 8.18
N VAL A 27 -1.79 -9.54 7.20
CA VAL A 27 -2.01 -8.82 5.93
C VAL A 27 -3.19 -9.41 5.16
N ALA A 28 -3.31 -10.74 5.11
CA ALA A 28 -4.46 -11.38 4.48
C ALA A 28 -5.78 -11.12 5.26
N ASP A 29 -5.74 -11.03 6.59
CA ASP A 29 -6.90 -10.65 7.41
C ASP A 29 -7.36 -9.21 7.09
N HIS A 30 -6.42 -8.29 6.87
CA HIS A 30 -6.75 -6.95 6.40
C HIS A 30 -7.42 -6.96 5.03
N ILE A 31 -6.96 -7.80 4.10
CA ILE A 31 -7.57 -7.94 2.77
C ILE A 31 -9.00 -8.49 2.89
N ASP A 32 -9.22 -9.50 3.72
CA ASP A 32 -10.56 -10.05 3.99
C ASP A 32 -11.50 -9.01 4.59
N HIS A 33 -11.02 -8.23 5.54
CA HIS A 33 -11.79 -7.16 6.14
C HIS A 33 -12.19 -6.09 5.12
N ILE A 34 -11.23 -5.61 4.30
CA ILE A 34 -11.51 -4.62 3.26
C ILE A 34 -12.48 -5.20 2.22
N ARG A 35 -12.33 -6.46 1.82
CA ARG A 35 -13.25 -7.15 0.91
C ARG A 35 -14.67 -7.18 1.47
N SER A 36 -14.83 -7.41 2.78
CA SER A 36 -16.15 -7.44 3.43
C SER A 36 -16.87 -6.08 3.46
N ILE A 37 -16.12 -4.98 3.42
CA ILE A 37 -16.67 -3.62 3.51
C ILE A 37 -16.81 -2.98 2.13
N ALA A 38 -15.72 -2.96 1.36
CA ALA A 38 -15.62 -2.24 0.11
C ALA A 38 -15.84 -3.13 -1.12
N GLY A 39 -15.77 -4.45 -0.97
CA GLY A 39 -15.85 -5.40 -2.09
C GLY A 39 -14.51 -5.60 -2.80
N ILE A 40 -14.37 -6.74 -3.49
CA ILE A 40 -13.12 -7.17 -4.13
C ILE A 40 -12.64 -6.23 -5.23
N ASP A 41 -13.55 -5.49 -5.85
CA ASP A 41 -13.23 -4.54 -6.93
C ASP A 41 -12.50 -3.28 -6.45
N HIS A 42 -12.35 -3.08 -5.14
CA HIS A 42 -11.83 -1.84 -4.55
C HIS A 42 -10.51 -2.03 -3.79
N ILE A 43 -9.79 -3.12 -4.06
CA ILE A 43 -8.55 -3.47 -3.35
C ILE A 43 -7.36 -3.40 -4.31
N GLY A 44 -6.29 -2.74 -3.87
CA GLY A 44 -4.97 -2.77 -4.49
C GLY A 44 -3.89 -3.03 -3.44
N ILE A 45 -2.69 -3.40 -3.88
CA ILE A 45 -1.56 -3.71 -2.99
C ILE A 45 -0.46 -2.66 -3.18
N GLY A 46 -0.11 -1.95 -2.11
CA GLY A 46 1.04 -1.04 -2.04
C GLY A 46 1.81 -1.33 -0.77
N ALA A 47 2.89 -2.12 -0.88
CA ALA A 47 3.58 -2.67 0.30
C ALA A 47 4.62 -1.74 0.94
N ASP A 48 4.86 -0.56 0.35
CA ASP A 48 5.79 0.44 0.89
C ASP A 48 7.18 -0.13 1.21
N TYR A 49 7.74 -0.94 0.31
CA TYR A 49 9.14 -1.37 0.40
C TYR A 49 10.05 -0.17 0.09
N TYR A 50 10.67 0.42 1.12
CA TYR A 50 11.57 1.57 0.97
C TYR A 50 13.00 1.34 1.50
N ASP A 51 13.24 0.26 2.25
CA ASP A 51 14.56 -0.10 2.78
C ASP A 51 14.70 -1.62 2.85
N ALA A 52 15.72 -2.18 2.18
CA ALA A 52 16.03 -3.61 2.16
C ALA A 52 16.68 -4.13 3.46
N GLY A 53 16.73 -3.31 4.53
CA GLY A 53 17.52 -3.62 5.73
C GLY A 53 16.80 -3.55 7.09
N GLY A 54 15.50 -3.28 7.16
CA GLY A 54 14.78 -3.07 8.44
C GLY A 54 13.69 -4.12 8.75
N PRO A 55 13.41 -4.42 10.05
CA PRO A 55 12.37 -5.36 10.48
C PRO A 55 10.94 -4.79 10.37
N SER A 56 10.72 -3.78 9.51
CA SER A 56 9.43 -3.08 9.40
C SER A 56 8.39 -3.87 8.62
N MET A 57 8.82 -4.81 7.77
CA MET A 57 7.89 -5.62 7.00
C MET A 57 7.31 -6.76 7.83
N ALA A 58 6.07 -7.14 7.50
CA ALA A 58 5.40 -8.28 8.10
C ALA A 58 6.22 -9.56 7.89
N GLU A 59 6.24 -10.44 8.88
CA GLU A 59 6.90 -11.73 8.79
C GLU A 59 6.33 -12.55 7.62
N GLY A 60 7.20 -13.06 6.74
CA GLY A 60 6.79 -13.75 5.53
C GLY A 60 6.57 -12.83 4.33
N LEU A 61 6.69 -11.50 4.51
CA LEU A 61 6.70 -10.47 3.47
C LEU A 61 7.95 -9.59 3.58
N ASP A 62 9.09 -10.22 3.89
CA ASP A 62 10.35 -9.52 4.16
C ASP A 62 10.90 -8.75 2.94
N ASP A 63 10.53 -9.15 1.73
CA ASP A 63 11.02 -8.56 0.48
C ASP A 63 10.04 -8.78 -0.69
N LEU A 64 10.32 -8.13 -1.83
CA LEU A 64 9.49 -8.19 -3.04
C LEU A 64 9.29 -9.61 -3.60
N THR A 65 10.21 -10.55 -3.35
CA THR A 65 10.09 -11.95 -3.81
C THR A 65 9.02 -12.72 -3.04
N ARG A 66 8.49 -12.16 -1.94
CA ARG A 66 7.54 -12.83 -1.05
C ARG A 66 6.07 -12.67 -1.42
N PHE A 67 5.72 -11.80 -2.36
CA PHE A 67 4.32 -11.64 -2.79
C PHE A 67 3.62 -12.95 -3.19
N PRO A 68 4.24 -13.91 -3.91
CA PRO A 68 3.58 -15.18 -4.23
C PRO A 68 3.05 -15.94 -3.00
N TYR A 69 3.67 -15.78 -1.83
CA TYR A 69 3.21 -16.41 -0.59
C TYR A 69 1.90 -15.78 -0.08
N LEU A 70 1.72 -14.46 -0.25
CA LEU A 70 0.46 -13.79 0.09
C LEU A 70 -0.67 -14.26 -0.83
N PHE A 71 -0.40 -14.38 -2.13
CA PHE A 71 -1.38 -14.91 -3.07
C PHE A 71 -1.71 -16.38 -2.80
N ALA A 72 -0.73 -17.19 -2.39
CA ALA A 72 -0.98 -18.56 -1.95
C ALA A 72 -1.86 -18.63 -0.70
N GLU A 73 -1.68 -17.71 0.26
CA GLU A 73 -2.54 -17.61 1.43
C GLU A 73 -3.98 -17.23 1.06
N LEU A 74 -4.15 -16.23 0.20
CA LEU A 74 -5.47 -15.83 -0.30
C LEU A 74 -6.16 -16.95 -1.10
N LEU A 75 -5.40 -17.73 -1.89
CA LEU A 75 -5.93 -18.94 -2.53
C LEU A 75 -6.47 -19.95 -1.51
N ARG A 76 -5.74 -20.20 -0.41
CA ARG A 76 -6.20 -21.09 0.67
C ARG A 76 -7.47 -20.56 1.36
N ARG A 77 -7.65 -19.25 1.40
CA ARG A 77 -8.86 -18.57 1.92
C ARG A 77 -10.02 -18.54 0.93
N GLY A 78 -9.89 -19.15 -0.24
CA GLY A 78 -10.97 -19.31 -1.21
C GLY A 78 -11.15 -18.16 -2.18
N TYR A 79 -10.13 -17.32 -2.37
CA TYR A 79 -10.13 -16.33 -3.45
C TYR A 79 -10.03 -17.06 -4.80
N SER A 80 -10.88 -16.68 -5.75
CA SER A 80 -10.78 -17.19 -7.11
C SER A 80 -9.61 -16.54 -7.87
N GLU A 81 -9.13 -17.18 -8.93
CA GLU A 81 -8.09 -16.59 -9.79
C GLU A 81 -8.50 -15.23 -10.35
N SER A 82 -9.79 -15.04 -10.66
CA SER A 82 -10.32 -13.76 -11.14
C SER A 82 -10.23 -12.65 -10.09
N GLU A 83 -10.44 -12.99 -8.82
CA GLU A 83 -10.31 -12.05 -7.70
C GLU A 83 -8.86 -11.72 -7.40
N LEU A 84 -7.97 -12.71 -7.52
CA LEU A 84 -6.54 -12.48 -7.39
C LEU A 84 -6.00 -11.62 -8.54
N GLY A 85 -6.52 -11.79 -9.76
CA GLY A 85 -6.20 -10.90 -10.89
C GLY A 85 -6.60 -9.44 -10.60
N LYS A 86 -7.74 -9.22 -9.92
CA LYS A 86 -8.16 -7.89 -9.46
C LYS A 86 -7.14 -7.28 -8.49
N LEU A 87 -6.71 -8.02 -7.47
CA LEU A 87 -5.70 -7.60 -6.50
C LEU A 87 -4.32 -7.36 -7.13
N ALA A 88 -3.91 -8.22 -8.05
CA ALA A 88 -2.62 -8.16 -8.70
C ALA A 88 -2.45 -6.92 -9.59
N GLY A 89 -3.55 -6.32 -10.05
CA GLY A 89 -3.47 -5.04 -10.76
C GLY A 89 -4.67 -4.67 -11.61
N LEU A 90 -5.64 -5.56 -11.86
CA LEU A 90 -6.78 -5.18 -12.71
C LEU A 90 -7.62 -4.07 -12.08
N ASN A 91 -7.75 -4.02 -10.75
CA ASN A 91 -8.40 -2.90 -10.07
C ASN A 91 -7.65 -1.59 -10.24
N PHE A 92 -6.32 -1.63 -10.11
CA PHE A 92 -5.47 -0.46 -10.30
C PHE A 92 -5.56 0.06 -11.74
N LEU A 93 -5.48 -0.83 -12.73
CA LEU A 93 -5.61 -0.48 -14.14
C LEU A 93 -6.99 0.10 -14.47
N ARG A 94 -8.06 -0.42 -13.86
CA ARG A 94 -9.40 0.18 -13.99
C ARG A 94 -9.41 1.60 -13.43
N ALA A 95 -8.93 1.80 -12.20
CA ALA A 95 -8.88 3.13 -11.57
C ALA A 95 -8.06 4.15 -12.39
N MET A 96 -6.95 3.72 -12.99
CA MET A 96 -6.14 4.57 -13.86
C MET A 96 -6.89 4.96 -15.15
N ARG A 97 -7.63 4.02 -15.77
CA ARG A 97 -8.46 4.32 -16.95
C ARG A 97 -9.60 5.29 -16.61
N ASP A 98 -10.26 5.10 -15.47
CA ASP A 98 -11.33 5.98 -14.99
C ASP A 98 -10.77 7.40 -14.75
N MET A 99 -9.58 7.50 -14.14
CA MET A 99 -8.87 8.77 -13.96
C MET A 99 -8.54 9.44 -15.31
N GLU A 100 -8.03 8.68 -16.29
CA GLU A 100 -7.71 9.20 -17.62
C GLU A 100 -8.95 9.74 -18.35
N GLN A 101 -10.09 9.04 -18.21
CA GLN A 101 -11.37 9.47 -18.78
C GLN A 101 -11.82 10.81 -18.18
N VAL A 102 -11.88 10.91 -16.85
CA VAL A 102 -12.25 12.15 -16.15
C VAL A 102 -11.29 13.28 -16.52
N SER A 103 -10.00 12.98 -16.59
CA SER A 103 -8.98 13.93 -17.01
C SER A 103 -9.22 14.46 -18.43
N ALA A 104 -9.64 13.60 -19.37
CA ALA A 104 -9.98 14.00 -20.74
C ALA A 104 -11.23 14.89 -20.79
N GLU A 105 -12.26 14.55 -20.01
CA GLU A 105 -13.49 15.33 -19.92
C GLU A 105 -13.22 16.73 -19.33
N LEU A 106 -12.45 16.81 -18.23
CA LEU A 106 -12.11 18.07 -17.58
C LEU A 106 -11.26 18.97 -18.49
N ARG A 107 -10.28 18.43 -19.21
CA ARG A 107 -9.48 19.21 -20.17
C ARG A 107 -10.30 19.88 -21.27
N GLN A 108 -11.45 19.32 -21.62
CA GLN A 108 -12.36 19.91 -22.62
C GLN A 108 -13.28 20.98 -22.02
N ARG A 109 -13.58 20.89 -20.73
CA ARG A 109 -14.61 21.69 -20.06
C ARG A 109 -14.05 22.82 -19.20
N GLU A 110 -12.83 22.67 -18.70
CA GLU A 110 -12.23 23.57 -17.72
C GLU A 110 -10.83 24.02 -18.18
N PRO A 111 -10.49 25.31 -18.00
CA PRO A 111 -9.11 25.75 -18.17
C PRO A 111 -8.22 25.14 -17.08
N PRO A 112 -6.90 25.00 -17.30
CA PRO A 112 -5.97 24.56 -16.26
C PRO A 112 -6.12 25.39 -14.99
N LEU A 113 -6.14 24.72 -13.84
CA LEU A 113 -6.24 25.39 -12.55
C LEU A 113 -5.03 26.31 -12.34
N GLN A 114 -5.26 27.62 -12.40
CA GLN A 114 -4.27 28.63 -12.05
C GLN A 114 -4.50 29.10 -10.63
N ILE A 115 -3.80 28.50 -9.67
CA ILE A 115 -3.74 29.04 -8.31
C ILE A 115 -2.74 30.20 -8.31
N ARG A 116 -3.24 31.42 -8.19
CA ARG A 116 -2.40 32.58 -7.85
C ARG A 116 -2.38 32.74 -6.34
N TYR A 117 -1.20 32.59 -5.75
CA TYR A 117 -0.99 32.93 -4.34
C TYR A 117 -0.91 34.47 -4.22
N PRO A 118 -1.79 35.12 -3.44
CA PRO A 118 -1.71 36.57 -3.25
C PRO A 118 -0.39 36.92 -2.55
N GLY A 119 0.42 37.81 -3.14
CA GLY A 119 1.65 38.33 -2.53
C GLY A 119 2.97 37.68 -2.94
N ARG A 120 3.00 36.91 -4.03
CA ARG A 120 4.22 36.57 -4.78
C ARG A 120 4.08 36.91 -6.25
#